data_AF-A0A814XDU8-F1
#
_entry.id   AF-A0A814XDU8-F1
#
_cell.length_a   1.000
_cell.length_b   1.000
_cell.length_c   1.000
_cell.angle_alpha   90.00
_cell.angle_beta   90.00
_cell.angle_gamma   90.00
#
_symmetry.space_group_name_H-M   'P 1'
#
loop_
_entity.id
_entity.type
_entity.pdbx_description
1 polymer ?
#
loop_
_entity_poly.entity_id
_entity_poly.type
_entity_poly.pdbx_seq_one_letter_code
_entity_poly.pdbx_strand_id
1 'polypeptide(L)'
;MRTCLNLYSNEINQRQNRSSESLFNFVRCSSVDTAIHSSSRELFIREQETVSFWLDLQYDSSINRRSFDKSIIARRLVSFEIAKNSSVCSQKFQNWILNYQQWHENISFLISNRSITVEKQLERIVELDIRFLIYEKPSSGIADRIVHFITTFLIAILTNRLFIFDKDWPLFIDYMQSSLNYQSEFVIPWFSQLNFTKNLPLNIENKLTTKKYSFSFDRHTKDYNYDKNFPERILIFNGHTGSVIHIIKSNSSIYRKLLTIDLEMNRENIFGCLYSSLFTYRLSAFIESFSLNLPNDQLGHSSQQILQTLLSPRFFPIGIQIRVSDETMIRTDRVSDEKMIINRFHSFFQCSQDLISTNERVLRKTNQLPIIFLLSDDLRVRQAALKHSQLSLEQLQSSENYSPWNTSRLNIVANANPVLHISHTNHQKLAFQLGIIDSFLFTLCEQRIISSKSGYGRFSVFASLKQRNIYPLVPGKQYFCHNQSVSLAAAAYEWSGI
;
A
#
# COMPACT_ATOMS: atom_id res chain seq x y z
N MET A 1 -17.76 17.44 4.56
CA MET A 1 -17.98 16.15 3.89
C MET A 1 -19.18 16.24 2.95
N ARG A 2 -18.97 16.73 1.73
CA ARG A 2 -19.92 16.61 0.61
C ARG A 2 -19.11 16.08 -0.57
N THR A 3 -19.13 14.77 -0.78
CA THR A 3 -18.58 14.17 -2.01
C THR A 3 -19.37 12.91 -2.33
N CYS A 4 -20.62 13.10 -2.74
CA CYS A 4 -21.40 12.08 -3.44
C CYS A 4 -21.48 12.52 -4.91
N LEU A 5 -20.65 11.90 -5.75
CA LEU A 5 -20.93 11.48 -7.13
C LEU A 5 -21.89 12.33 -8.00
N ASN A 6 -21.72 13.65 -8.10
CA ASN A 6 -22.33 14.42 -9.20
C ASN A 6 -21.58 14.27 -10.54
N LEU A 7 -20.43 13.58 -10.56
CA LEU A 7 -19.64 13.36 -11.78
C LEU A 7 -20.09 12.14 -12.60
N TYR A 8 -20.81 11.18 -12.01
CA TYR A 8 -21.20 9.95 -12.69
C TYR A 8 -22.49 10.07 -13.53
N SER A 9 -23.33 11.10 -13.31
CA SER A 9 -24.54 11.28 -14.12
C SER A 9 -24.25 11.82 -15.51
N ASN A 10 -23.21 12.65 -15.68
CA ASN A 10 -23.01 13.39 -16.93
C ASN A 10 -22.24 12.59 -18.00
N GLU A 11 -21.28 11.74 -17.63
CA GLU A 11 -20.58 10.89 -18.60
C GLU A 11 -21.42 9.66 -19.04
N ILE A 12 -22.31 9.15 -18.17
CA ILE A 12 -23.18 8.01 -18.50
C ILE A 12 -24.40 8.45 -19.32
N ASN A 13 -24.91 9.67 -19.12
CA ASN A 13 -25.99 10.21 -19.95
C ASN A 13 -25.58 10.45 -21.42
N GLN A 14 -24.29 10.53 -21.72
CA GLN A 14 -23.80 10.62 -23.10
C GLN A 14 -23.60 9.26 -23.80
N ARG A 15 -23.81 8.13 -23.10
CA ARG A 15 -23.76 6.78 -23.68
C ARG A 15 -25.02 5.99 -23.30
N GLN A 16 -26.13 6.27 -23.97
CA GLN A 16 -27.35 5.46 -23.84
C GLN A 16 -27.38 4.28 -24.82
N ASN A 17 -27.60 3.07 -24.30
CA ASN A 17 -28.88 2.36 -24.52
C ASN A 17 -29.04 1.13 -23.60
N ARG A 18 -30.15 1.15 -22.83
CA ARG A 18 -30.92 0.03 -22.26
C ARG A 18 -30.19 -1.08 -21.48
N SER A 19 -29.55 -0.74 -20.36
CA SER A 19 -29.39 -1.67 -19.22
C SER A 19 -29.06 -0.98 -17.88
N SER A 20 -29.14 0.34 -17.80
CA SER A 20 -28.61 1.11 -16.66
C SER A 20 -29.60 1.36 -15.52
N GLU A 21 -30.92 1.20 -15.72
CA GLU A 21 -31.91 1.47 -14.66
C GLU A 21 -31.84 0.48 -13.48
N SER A 22 -31.30 -0.73 -13.67
CA SER A 22 -31.09 -1.68 -12.55
C SER A 22 -29.78 -1.47 -11.78
N LEU A 23 -28.80 -0.78 -12.37
CA LEU A 23 -27.51 -0.45 -11.73
C LEU A 23 -27.61 0.78 -10.82
N PHE A 24 -28.56 1.69 -11.07
CA PHE A 24 -28.76 2.90 -10.26
C PHE A 24 -29.35 2.63 -8.87
N ASN A 25 -29.99 1.48 -8.64
CA ASN A 25 -30.65 1.19 -7.35
C ASN A 25 -29.73 0.63 -6.26
N PHE A 26 -28.48 0.24 -6.57
CA PHE A 26 -27.57 -0.38 -5.59
C PHE A 26 -26.61 0.59 -4.91
N VAL A 27 -26.38 1.79 -5.49
CA VAL A 27 -25.67 2.88 -4.79
C VAL A 27 -26.71 3.84 -4.22
N ARG A 28 -27.55 3.35 -3.30
CA ARG A 28 -28.24 4.25 -2.38
C ARG A 28 -27.19 4.85 -1.47
N CYS A 29 -26.67 6.02 -1.87
CA CYS A 29 -25.96 6.90 -0.96
C CYS A 29 -26.84 7.03 0.28
N SER A 30 -26.34 6.53 1.41
CA SER A 30 -27.08 6.59 2.65
C SER A 30 -27.37 8.07 2.93
N SER A 31 -28.58 8.37 3.37
CA SER A 31 -28.96 9.73 3.74
C SER A 31 -27.88 10.35 4.66
N VAL A 32 -27.74 11.68 4.62
CA VAL A 32 -26.77 12.41 5.48
C VAL A 32 -26.88 11.97 6.94
N ASP A 33 -28.08 11.57 7.38
CA ASP A 33 -28.36 11.08 8.73
C ASP A 33 -27.73 9.71 9.05
N THR A 34 -27.50 8.83 8.07
CA THR A 34 -26.88 7.50 8.29
C THR A 34 -25.35 7.58 8.37
N ALA A 35 -24.72 8.58 7.76
CA ALA A 35 -23.27 8.77 7.84
C ALA A 35 -22.81 9.32 9.20
N ILE A 36 -23.72 9.95 9.97
CA ILE A 36 -23.42 10.51 11.30
C ILE A 36 -23.24 9.40 12.36
N HIS A 37 -23.72 8.18 12.10
CA HIS A 37 -23.72 7.07 13.06
C HIS A 37 -22.83 5.88 12.68
N SER A 38 -22.09 5.93 11.58
CA SER A 38 -21.22 4.81 11.18
C SER A 38 -19.89 4.84 11.94
N SER A 39 -19.50 3.70 12.50
CA SER A 39 -18.16 3.46 13.05
C SER A 39 -17.07 3.57 11.98
N SER A 40 -15.82 3.90 12.36
CA SER A 40 -14.69 3.87 11.41
C SER A 40 -14.52 2.51 10.74
N ARG A 41 -14.84 1.42 11.48
CA ARG A 41 -14.79 0.06 10.95
C ARG A 41 -15.85 -0.19 9.88
N GLU A 42 -17.09 0.24 10.09
CA GLU A 42 -18.16 0.11 9.08
C GLU A 42 -17.82 0.91 7.81
N LEU A 43 -17.33 2.15 7.97
CA LEU A 43 -16.86 2.96 6.85
C LEU A 43 -15.72 2.26 6.09
N PHE A 44 -14.77 1.68 6.81
CA PHE A 44 -13.67 0.92 6.24
C PHE A 44 -14.14 -0.29 5.42
N ILE A 45 -15.07 -1.09 5.94
CA ILE A 45 -15.63 -2.26 5.24
C ILE A 45 -16.37 -1.81 3.98
N ARG A 46 -17.21 -0.77 4.10
CA ARG A 46 -17.96 -0.20 2.96
C ARG A 46 -17.02 0.32 1.88
N GLU A 47 -15.91 0.97 2.24
CA GLU A 47 -14.89 1.41 1.27
C GLU A 47 -14.22 0.22 0.57
N GLN A 48 -13.86 -0.85 1.29
CA GLN A 48 -13.32 -2.07 0.65
C GLN A 48 -14.30 -2.68 -0.35
N GLU A 49 -15.58 -2.80 0.03
CA GLU A 49 -16.64 -3.33 -0.84
C GLU A 49 -16.86 -2.44 -2.07
N THR A 50 -16.87 -1.12 -1.89
CA THR A 50 -17.12 -0.19 -2.99
C THR A 50 -15.92 -0.11 -3.94
N VAL A 51 -14.68 -0.14 -3.43
CA VAL A 51 -13.47 -0.24 -4.26
C VAL A 51 -13.45 -1.58 -5.02
N SER A 52 -13.79 -2.69 -4.37
CA SER A 52 -13.92 -4.00 -5.03
C SER A 52 -14.91 -3.95 -6.20
N PHE A 53 -16.11 -3.43 -5.94
CA PHE A 53 -17.14 -3.29 -6.96
C PHE A 53 -16.70 -2.36 -8.11
N TRP A 54 -16.04 -1.24 -7.80
CA TRP A 54 -15.52 -0.35 -8.83
C TRP A 54 -14.46 -1.04 -9.70
N LEU A 55 -13.57 -1.84 -9.10
CA LEU A 55 -12.58 -2.63 -9.85
C LEU A 55 -13.26 -3.68 -10.76
N ASP A 56 -14.36 -4.28 -10.32
CA ASP A 56 -15.16 -5.18 -11.16
C ASP A 56 -15.72 -4.43 -12.39
N LEU A 57 -16.26 -3.22 -12.19
CA LEU A 57 -16.71 -2.37 -13.30
C LEU A 57 -15.58 -1.99 -14.26
N GLN A 58 -14.39 -1.66 -13.74
CA GLN A 58 -13.24 -1.34 -14.58
C GLN A 58 -12.81 -2.54 -15.42
N TYR A 59 -12.81 -3.73 -14.83
CA TYR A 59 -12.52 -4.96 -15.53
C TYR A 59 -13.58 -5.27 -16.60
N ASP A 60 -14.87 -5.27 -16.24
CA ASP A 60 -15.98 -5.54 -17.16
C ASP A 60 -16.01 -4.59 -18.36
N SER A 61 -15.64 -3.32 -18.16
CA SER A 61 -15.54 -2.32 -19.23
C SER A 61 -14.44 -2.63 -20.25
N SER A 62 -13.42 -3.40 -19.85
CA SER A 62 -12.27 -3.74 -20.70
C SER A 62 -12.48 -5.02 -21.51
N ILE A 63 -13.48 -5.84 -21.19
CA ILE A 63 -13.71 -7.13 -21.84
C ILE A 63 -14.72 -6.96 -22.99
N ASN A 64 -14.31 -7.34 -24.19
CA ASN A 64 -15.26 -7.54 -25.28
C ASN A 64 -16.00 -8.88 -25.09
N ARG A 65 -17.17 -8.84 -24.44
CA ARG A 65 -18.01 -9.99 -24.07
C ARG A 65 -18.36 -10.95 -25.22
N ARG A 66 -18.16 -10.56 -26.48
CA ARG A 66 -18.46 -11.40 -27.65
C ARG A 66 -17.43 -12.51 -27.91
N SER A 67 -16.25 -12.45 -27.29
CA SER A 67 -15.10 -13.30 -27.65
C SER A 67 -14.59 -14.23 -26.54
N PHE A 68 -15.10 -14.10 -25.31
CA PHE A 68 -14.57 -14.85 -24.17
C PHE A 68 -15.43 -16.07 -23.83
N ASP A 69 -14.74 -17.21 -23.68
CA ASP A 69 -15.29 -18.39 -23.04
C ASP A 69 -15.71 -18.04 -21.61
N LYS A 70 -16.93 -18.43 -21.21
CA LYS A 70 -17.54 -18.11 -19.91
C LYS A 70 -16.80 -18.76 -18.73
N SER A 71 -15.66 -19.41 -18.95
CA SER A 71 -14.88 -20.12 -17.95
C SER A 71 -13.81 -19.24 -17.27
N ILE A 72 -13.45 -18.07 -17.82
CA ILE A 72 -12.48 -17.14 -17.22
C ILE A 72 -13.17 -15.82 -16.83
N ILE A 73 -13.92 -15.83 -15.72
CA ILE A 73 -14.82 -14.72 -15.35
C ILE A 73 -14.23 -13.72 -14.35
N ALA A 74 -13.27 -14.10 -13.51
CA ALA A 74 -12.84 -13.22 -12.41
C ALA A 74 -11.60 -12.38 -12.75
N ARG A 75 -11.64 -11.08 -12.41
CA ARG A 75 -10.44 -10.23 -12.38
C ARG A 75 -9.46 -10.71 -11.32
N ARG A 76 -8.23 -10.18 -11.36
CA ARG A 76 -7.30 -10.33 -10.25
C ARG A 76 -7.83 -9.69 -8.97
N LEU A 77 -7.66 -10.41 -7.88
CA LEU A 77 -7.95 -9.92 -6.54
C LEU A 77 -6.83 -8.97 -6.07
N VAL A 78 -7.23 -7.90 -5.39
CA VAL A 78 -6.32 -6.99 -4.70
C VAL A 78 -6.03 -7.48 -3.29
N SER A 79 -5.03 -6.89 -2.64
CA SER A 79 -4.55 -7.31 -1.32
C SER A 79 -5.64 -7.47 -0.27
N PHE A 80 -6.56 -6.51 -0.13
CA PHE A 80 -7.58 -6.59 0.92
C PHE A 80 -8.63 -7.68 0.64
N GLU A 81 -8.84 -8.06 -0.61
CA GLU A 81 -9.70 -9.21 -0.96
C GLU A 81 -9.00 -10.52 -0.64
N ILE A 82 -7.71 -10.61 -0.95
CA ILE A 82 -6.86 -11.77 -0.60
C ILE A 82 -6.82 -11.93 0.93
N ALA A 83 -6.73 -10.84 1.69
CA ALA A 83 -6.67 -10.84 3.15
C ALA A 83 -7.94 -11.40 3.83
N LYS A 84 -9.09 -11.41 3.14
CA LYS A 84 -10.33 -12.02 3.65
C LYS A 84 -10.25 -13.55 3.72
N ASN A 85 -9.34 -14.16 2.95
CA ASN A 85 -9.14 -15.60 2.97
C ASN A 85 -8.43 -16.04 4.26
N SER A 86 -9.08 -16.90 5.05
CA SER A 86 -8.56 -17.40 6.33
C SER A 86 -7.28 -18.24 6.20
N SER A 87 -6.99 -18.78 5.02
CA SER A 87 -5.71 -19.44 4.73
C SER A 87 -4.55 -18.44 4.54
N VAL A 88 -4.86 -17.17 4.22
CA VAL A 88 -3.87 -16.10 4.07
C VAL A 88 -3.74 -15.31 5.36
N CYS A 89 -4.84 -14.89 5.98
CA CYS A 89 -4.83 -14.23 7.29
C CYS A 89 -5.73 -15.06 8.23
N SER A 90 -5.13 -15.75 9.20
CA SER A 90 -5.84 -16.73 10.03
C SER A 90 -7.07 -16.14 10.72
N GLN A 91 -8.08 -16.97 11.00
CA GLN A 91 -9.25 -16.52 11.75
C GLN A 91 -8.87 -16.00 13.14
N LYS A 92 -7.88 -16.62 13.79
CA LYS A 92 -7.39 -16.20 15.11
C LYS A 92 -6.79 -14.80 15.05
N PHE A 93 -5.97 -14.51 14.04
CA PHE A 93 -5.44 -13.18 13.80
C PHE A 93 -6.54 -12.16 13.49
N GLN A 94 -7.48 -12.50 12.60
CA GLN A 94 -8.59 -11.61 12.26
C GLN A 94 -9.43 -11.25 13.50
N ASN A 95 -9.73 -12.23 14.35
CA ASN A 95 -10.44 -12.00 15.62
C ASN A 95 -9.61 -11.15 16.60
N TRP A 96 -8.30 -11.37 16.69
CA TRP A 96 -7.41 -10.57 17.53
C TRP A 96 -7.40 -9.09 17.11
N ILE A 97 -7.30 -8.83 15.80
CA ILE A 97 -7.38 -7.47 15.26
C ILE A 97 -8.76 -6.86 15.49
N LEU A 98 -9.84 -7.62 15.28
CA LEU A 98 -11.21 -7.16 15.52
C LEU A 98 -11.43 -6.73 16.98
N ASN A 99 -10.96 -7.54 17.93
CA ASN A 99 -11.06 -7.23 19.35
C ASN A 99 -10.33 -5.93 19.68
N TYR A 100 -9.14 -5.72 19.11
CA TYR A 100 -8.41 -4.46 19.28
C TYR A 100 -9.14 -3.27 18.65
N GLN A 101 -9.71 -3.42 17.45
CA GLN A 101 -10.50 -2.35 16.81
C GLN A 101 -11.72 -1.95 17.64
N GLN A 102 -12.46 -2.93 18.18
CA GLN A 102 -13.60 -2.70 19.06
C GLN A 102 -13.19 -2.03 20.38
N TRP A 103 -12.12 -2.53 21.00
CA TRP A 103 -11.55 -1.90 22.20
C TRP A 103 -11.14 -0.45 21.92
N HIS A 104 -10.42 -0.22 20.83
CA HIS A 104 -9.94 1.09 20.39
C HIS A 104 -11.11 2.07 20.20
N GLU A 105 -12.17 1.64 19.52
CA GLU A 105 -13.37 2.46 19.32
C GLU A 105 -14.08 2.78 20.63
N ASN A 106 -14.29 1.78 21.49
CA ASN A 106 -14.94 1.97 22.79
C ASN A 106 -14.16 2.96 23.66
N ILE A 107 -12.84 2.81 23.75
CA ILE A 107 -11.98 3.72 24.51
C ILE A 107 -11.99 5.12 23.88
N SER A 108 -11.91 5.22 22.55
CA SER A 108 -11.96 6.51 21.85
C SER A 108 -13.24 7.26 22.17
N PHE A 109 -14.41 6.62 22.07
CA PHE A 109 -15.70 7.20 22.43
C PHE A 109 -15.76 7.64 23.90
N LEU A 110 -15.19 6.82 24.79
CA LEU A 110 -15.16 7.09 26.22
C LEU A 110 -14.41 8.38 26.58
N ILE A 111 -13.27 8.62 25.92
CA ILE A 111 -12.39 9.75 26.21
C ILE A 111 -12.62 10.97 25.31
N SER A 112 -13.39 10.82 24.22
CA SER A 112 -13.74 11.91 23.30
C SER A 112 -14.97 12.71 23.74
N ASN A 113 -15.61 12.35 24.85
CA ASN A 113 -16.84 13.02 25.31
C ASN A 113 -16.57 14.48 25.70
N ARG A 114 -16.99 15.41 24.82
CA ARG A 114 -16.78 16.86 24.96
C ARG A 114 -17.55 17.50 26.13
N SER A 115 -18.50 16.81 26.74
CA SER A 115 -19.22 17.31 27.93
C SER A 115 -18.42 17.12 29.23
N ILE A 116 -17.33 16.35 29.19
CA ILE A 116 -16.47 16.08 30.34
C ILE A 116 -15.30 17.08 30.32
N THR A 117 -14.93 17.62 31.49
CA THR A 117 -13.75 18.49 31.60
C THR A 117 -12.46 17.71 31.35
N VAL A 118 -11.39 18.40 30.97
CA VAL A 118 -10.09 17.77 30.69
C VAL A 118 -9.58 17.01 31.93
N GLU A 119 -9.76 17.56 33.12
CA GLU A 119 -9.32 16.95 34.39
C GLU A 119 -10.01 15.59 34.62
N LYS A 120 -11.33 15.54 34.42
CA LYS A 120 -12.10 14.29 34.56
C LYS A 120 -11.74 13.26 33.48
N GLN A 121 -11.43 13.70 32.26
CA GLN A 121 -10.94 12.80 31.21
C GLN A 121 -9.58 12.20 31.61
N LEU A 122 -8.67 13.02 32.15
CA LEU A 122 -7.36 12.58 32.63
C LEU A 122 -7.47 11.61 33.82
N GLU A 123 -8.36 11.88 34.78
CA GLU A 123 -8.65 10.96 35.88
C GLU A 123 -9.12 9.61 35.36
N ARG A 124 -10.06 9.60 34.41
CA ARG A 124 -10.57 8.38 33.79
C ARG A 124 -9.50 7.59 33.04
N ILE A 125 -8.57 8.29 32.38
CA ILE A 125 -7.42 7.67 31.71
C ILE A 125 -6.51 6.95 32.69
N VAL A 126 -6.27 7.54 33.86
CA VAL A 126 -5.46 6.92 34.91
C VAL A 126 -6.20 5.75 35.55
N GLU A 127 -7.48 5.95 35.89
CA GLU A 127 -8.33 4.93 36.53
C GLU A 127 -8.46 3.67 35.67
N LEU A 128 -8.64 3.83 34.36
CA LEU A 128 -8.79 2.73 33.40
C LEU A 128 -7.45 2.23 32.83
N ASP A 129 -6.34 2.74 33.34
CA ASP A 129 -4.99 2.50 32.84
C ASP A 129 -4.86 2.62 31.30
N ILE A 130 -5.49 3.63 30.71
CA ILE A 130 -5.41 3.88 29.27
C ILE A 130 -4.01 4.38 28.94
N ARG A 131 -3.35 3.68 28.01
CA ARG A 131 -2.00 4.00 27.50
C ARG A 131 -2.09 4.34 26.03
N PHE A 132 -1.19 5.20 25.56
CA PHE A 132 -1.21 5.73 24.20
C PHE A 132 0.08 5.36 23.47
N LEU A 133 -0.05 5.14 22.16
CA LEU A 133 1.07 5.05 21.24
C LEU A 133 0.81 5.94 20.03
N ILE A 134 1.68 6.93 19.86
CA ILE A 134 1.52 8.01 18.90
C ILE A 134 2.56 7.81 17.82
N TYR A 135 2.08 7.66 16.59
CA TYR A 135 2.92 7.72 15.41
C TYR A 135 3.16 9.19 15.04
N GLU A 136 4.42 9.61 15.05
CA GLU A 136 4.86 10.89 14.51
C GLU A 136 5.45 10.66 13.11
N LYS A 137 5.00 11.47 12.14
CA LYS A 137 5.41 11.29 10.74
C LYS A 137 6.92 11.59 10.58
N PRO A 138 7.73 10.61 10.14
CA PRO A 138 9.14 10.83 9.84
C PRO A 138 9.31 11.62 8.53
N SER A 139 10.43 12.32 8.38
CA SER A 139 10.85 12.96 7.12
C SER A 139 11.48 11.94 6.15
N SER A 140 10.73 10.89 5.80
CA SER A 140 11.17 9.82 4.88
C SER A 140 10.24 9.65 3.69
N GLY A 141 10.55 8.71 2.79
CA GLY A 141 9.69 8.34 1.65
C GLY A 141 8.37 7.67 2.08
N ILE A 142 7.42 7.56 1.16
CA ILE A 142 6.07 7.02 1.42
C ILE A 142 6.14 5.59 1.98
N ALA A 143 6.98 4.74 1.38
CA ALA A 143 7.11 3.35 1.79
C ALA A 143 7.60 3.23 3.24
N ASP A 144 8.65 3.96 3.61
CA ASP A 144 9.21 3.94 4.97
C ASP A 144 8.20 4.45 6.00
N ARG A 145 7.44 5.49 5.66
CA ARG A 145 6.34 5.99 6.50
C ARG A 145 5.29 4.92 6.75
N ILE A 146 4.76 4.28 5.69
CA ILE A 146 3.74 3.23 5.83
C ILE A 146 4.29 2.04 6.62
N VAL A 147 5.51 1.62 6.31
CA VAL A 147 6.21 0.54 6.99
C VAL A 147 6.36 0.80 8.49
N HIS A 148 6.79 2.01 8.85
CA HIS A 148 6.91 2.41 10.25
C HIS A 148 5.55 2.51 10.92
N PHE A 149 4.53 2.98 10.20
CA PHE A 149 3.15 3.03 10.67
C PHE A 149 2.67 1.62 11.03
N ILE A 150 2.75 0.66 10.11
CA ILE A 150 2.29 -0.73 10.35
C ILE A 150 3.05 -1.37 11.52
N THR A 151 4.34 -1.07 11.65
CA THR A 151 5.14 -1.55 12.79
C THR A 151 4.65 -0.96 14.12
N THR A 152 4.36 0.34 14.14
CA THR A 152 3.86 1.04 15.33
C THR A 152 2.47 0.56 15.69
N PHE A 153 1.60 0.32 14.69
CA PHE A 153 0.30 -0.30 14.89
C PHE A 153 0.41 -1.69 15.53
N LEU A 154 1.29 -2.58 15.02
CA LEU A 154 1.51 -3.89 15.64
C LEU A 154 1.90 -3.76 17.11
N ILE A 155 2.78 -2.82 17.45
CA ILE A 155 3.24 -2.61 18.83
C ILE A 155 2.11 -2.08 19.71
N ALA A 156 1.25 -1.20 19.19
CA ALA A 156 0.08 -0.73 19.91
C ALA A 156 -0.83 -1.90 20.31
N ILE A 157 -1.08 -2.83 19.38
CA ILE A 157 -1.91 -4.00 19.67
C ILE A 157 -1.22 -4.93 20.69
N LEU A 158 0.07 -5.22 20.49
CA LEU A 158 0.84 -6.09 21.39
C LEU A 158 0.95 -5.55 22.82
N THR A 159 0.82 -4.24 23.00
CA THR A 159 0.91 -3.57 24.31
C THR A 159 -0.42 -3.00 24.79
N ASN A 160 -1.53 -3.29 24.09
CA ASN A 160 -2.86 -2.75 24.38
C ASN A 160 -2.87 -1.21 24.59
N ARG A 161 -2.19 -0.49 23.70
CA ARG A 161 -2.12 0.98 23.71
C ARG A 161 -3.06 1.56 22.67
N LEU A 162 -3.74 2.64 23.01
CA LEU A 162 -4.57 3.39 22.08
C LEU A 162 -3.67 4.03 21.02
N PHE A 163 -3.74 3.48 19.81
CA PHE A 163 -2.95 3.95 18.69
C PHE A 163 -3.51 5.26 18.12
N ILE A 164 -2.66 6.28 18.02
CA ILE A 164 -2.99 7.62 17.52
C ILE A 164 -2.03 7.98 16.40
N PHE A 165 -2.57 8.67 15.40
CA PHE A 165 -1.81 9.24 14.33
C PHE A 165 -1.72 10.76 14.50
N ASP A 166 -0.50 11.28 14.54
CA ASP A 166 -0.29 12.72 14.57
C ASP A 166 -0.75 13.36 13.24
N LYS A 167 -1.36 14.54 13.35
CA LYS A 167 -2.03 15.30 12.27
C LYS A 167 -1.12 15.70 11.10
N ASP A 168 0.19 15.46 11.22
CA ASP A 168 1.23 15.96 10.31
C ASP A 168 1.35 15.22 8.98
N TRP A 169 0.44 14.29 8.67
CA TRP A 169 0.35 13.65 7.35
C TRP A 169 -1.08 13.73 6.75
N PRO A 170 -1.62 14.94 6.54
CA PRO A 170 -3.00 15.15 6.07
C PRO A 170 -3.27 14.43 4.75
N LEU A 171 -2.28 14.41 3.83
CA LEU A 171 -2.37 13.71 2.56
C LEU A 171 -2.68 12.22 2.73
N PHE A 172 -2.20 11.54 3.77
CA PHE A 172 -2.46 10.10 3.90
C PHE A 172 -3.95 9.82 4.15
N ILE A 173 -4.59 10.66 4.98
CA ILE A 173 -6.00 10.57 5.32
C ILE A 173 -6.89 10.85 4.11
N ASP A 174 -6.46 11.73 3.21
CA ASP A 174 -7.22 12.08 2.00
C ASP A 174 -7.34 10.90 1.01
N TYR A 175 -6.38 9.98 1.01
CA TYR A 175 -6.34 8.84 0.07
C TYR A 175 -6.68 7.50 0.72
N MET A 176 -6.46 7.35 2.03
CA MET A 176 -6.65 6.09 2.73
C MET A 176 -7.76 6.20 3.78
N GLN A 177 -8.68 5.24 3.79
CA GLN A 177 -9.63 5.01 4.87
C GLN A 177 -9.04 3.99 5.85
N SER A 178 -9.27 4.19 7.15
CA SER A 178 -8.80 3.27 8.17
C SER A 178 -9.91 2.66 8.98
N SER A 179 -9.63 1.48 9.51
CA SER A 179 -10.49 0.76 10.46
C SER A 179 -10.48 1.34 11.87
N LEU A 180 -9.53 2.23 12.19
CA LEU A 180 -9.40 2.85 13.51
C LEU A 180 -9.83 4.31 13.48
N ASN A 181 -10.45 4.75 14.57
CA ASN A 181 -10.62 6.17 14.88
C ASN A 181 -9.27 6.73 15.34
N TYR A 182 -8.26 6.95 14.50
CA TYR A 182 -6.91 7.34 15.00
C TYR A 182 -6.63 8.84 15.07
N GLN A 183 -7.51 9.68 14.50
CA GLN A 183 -7.22 11.11 14.33
C GLN A 183 -7.31 11.84 15.67
N SER A 184 -6.21 12.46 16.10
CA SER A 184 -6.10 13.09 17.41
C SER A 184 -7.23 14.08 17.71
N GLU A 185 -7.71 14.82 16.70
CA GLU A 185 -8.79 15.81 16.83
C GLU A 185 -10.14 15.21 17.24
N PHE A 186 -10.38 13.95 16.85
CA PHE A 186 -11.61 13.24 17.15
C PHE A 186 -11.49 12.36 18.39
N VAL A 187 -10.33 11.73 18.58
CA VAL A 187 -10.08 10.81 19.70
C VAL A 187 -9.80 11.57 20.97
N ILE A 188 -8.98 12.62 20.87
CA ILE A 188 -8.43 13.32 22.02
C ILE A 188 -8.37 14.84 21.76
N PRO A 189 -9.52 15.55 21.82
CA PRO A 189 -9.54 17.00 21.62
C PRO A 189 -8.57 17.75 22.55
N TRP A 190 -8.40 17.27 23.79
CA TRP A 190 -7.47 17.83 24.78
C TRP A 190 -5.99 17.56 24.48
N PHE A 191 -5.66 16.58 23.64
CA PHE A 191 -4.26 16.28 23.28
C PHE A 191 -3.61 17.48 22.59
N SER A 192 -4.38 18.20 21.77
CA SER A 192 -3.92 19.43 21.11
C SER A 192 -3.57 20.55 22.09
N GLN A 193 -4.11 20.51 23.31
CA GLN A 193 -3.87 21.47 24.38
C GLN A 193 -2.66 21.07 25.24
N LEU A 194 -2.22 19.80 25.17
CA LEU A 194 -1.02 19.34 25.85
C LEU A 194 0.20 19.78 25.06
N ASN A 195 0.86 20.81 25.56
CA ASN A 195 2.15 21.20 25.02
C ASN A 195 3.24 20.26 25.57
N PHE A 196 3.53 19.15 24.88
CA PHE A 196 4.57 18.18 25.28
C PHE A 196 5.99 18.76 25.35
N THR A 197 6.20 20.00 24.87
CA THR A 197 7.48 20.70 24.95
C THR A 197 7.60 21.64 26.16
N LYS A 198 6.50 21.90 26.88
CA LYS A 198 6.48 22.68 28.13
C LYS A 198 6.09 21.75 29.27
N ASN A 199 6.69 21.94 30.44
CA ASN A 199 6.35 21.16 31.64
C ASN A 199 4.84 21.18 31.84
N LEU A 200 4.23 19.98 31.79
CA LEU A 200 2.83 19.82 32.13
C LEU A 200 2.65 20.29 33.58
N PRO A 201 1.46 20.77 33.98
CA PRO A 201 1.19 21.06 35.38
C PRO A 201 1.62 19.86 36.25
N LEU A 202 2.36 20.08 37.34
CA LEU A 202 2.96 19.02 38.19
C LEU A 202 1.97 17.90 38.59
N ASN A 203 0.69 18.23 38.76
CA ASN A 203 -0.39 17.26 39.07
C ASN A 203 -0.77 16.32 37.90
N ILE A 204 -0.48 16.72 36.66
CA ILE A 204 -0.71 15.94 35.43
C ILE A 204 0.56 15.20 35.02
N GLU A 205 1.74 15.80 35.25
CA GLU A 205 3.04 15.20 34.93
C GLU A 205 3.28 13.87 35.68
N ASN A 206 2.85 13.80 36.94
CA ASN A 206 2.89 12.55 37.73
C ASN A 206 1.91 11.47 37.23
N LYS A 207 0.91 11.83 36.40
CA LYS A 207 -0.16 10.93 35.95
C LYS A 207 0.00 10.45 34.50
N LEU A 208 0.58 11.28 33.63
CA LEU A 208 0.80 11.01 32.21
C LEU A 208 2.29 11.03 31.85
N THR A 209 3.03 9.98 32.25
CA THR A 209 4.43 9.84 31.83
C THR A 209 4.51 9.78 30.29
N THR A 210 5.37 10.60 29.71
CA THR A 210 5.51 10.73 28.26
C THR A 210 6.97 10.61 27.85
N LYS A 211 7.23 9.91 26.74
CA LYS A 211 8.57 9.88 26.16
C LYS A 211 8.54 9.69 24.65
N LYS A 212 9.41 10.45 23.99
CA LYS A 212 9.65 10.36 22.56
C LYS A 212 10.82 9.42 22.29
N TYR A 213 10.60 8.48 21.38
CA TYR A 213 11.60 7.52 20.92
C TYR A 213 11.84 7.71 19.43
N SER A 214 13.10 7.98 19.09
CA SER A 214 13.54 7.94 17.70
C SER A 214 14.20 6.60 17.41
N PHE A 215 13.66 5.84 16.46
CA PHE A 215 14.22 4.55 16.08
C PHE A 215 15.07 4.68 14.81
N SER A 216 16.34 4.30 14.95
CA SER A 216 17.28 4.09 13.85
C SER A 216 17.32 2.60 13.44
N PHE A 217 18.29 2.21 12.61
CA PHE A 217 18.49 0.83 12.11
C PHE A 217 18.63 -0.24 13.21
N ASP A 218 18.98 0.14 14.44
CA ASP A 218 19.10 -0.77 15.57
C ASP A 218 17.83 -1.61 15.82
N ARG A 219 16.65 -1.11 15.43
CA ARG A 219 15.36 -1.80 15.59
C ARG A 219 15.26 -3.13 14.81
N HIS A 220 16.13 -3.36 13.83
CA HIS A 220 16.18 -4.63 13.08
C HIS A 220 17.03 -5.70 13.76
N THR A 221 17.74 -5.34 14.83
CA THR A 221 18.74 -6.21 15.47
C THR A 221 18.45 -6.47 16.95
N LYS A 222 17.55 -5.68 17.56
CA LYS A 222 17.21 -5.75 18.98
C LYS A 222 15.76 -6.18 19.15
N ASP A 223 15.57 -7.27 19.89
CA ASP A 223 14.24 -7.63 20.40
C ASP A 223 13.93 -6.77 21.62
N TYR A 224 12.75 -6.15 21.60
CA TYR A 224 12.23 -5.39 22.72
C TYR A 224 11.08 -6.17 23.36
N ASN A 225 11.01 -6.16 24.70
CA ASN A 225 9.75 -6.30 25.40
C ASN A 225 9.10 -4.91 25.44
N TYR A 226 8.26 -4.60 24.46
CA TYR A 226 7.72 -3.25 24.30
C TYR A 226 6.92 -2.76 25.52
N ASP A 227 6.34 -3.67 26.31
CA ASP A 227 5.60 -3.32 27.52
C ASP A 227 6.55 -2.96 28.68
N LYS A 228 7.63 -3.73 28.88
CA LYS A 228 8.62 -3.48 29.94
C LYS A 228 9.63 -2.39 29.59
N ASN A 229 10.08 -2.34 28.34
CA ASN A 229 11.12 -1.40 27.89
C ASN A 229 10.58 0.02 27.67
N PHE A 230 9.27 0.17 27.45
CA PHE A 230 8.62 1.45 27.22
C PHE A 230 7.42 1.58 28.18
N PRO A 231 7.67 1.76 29.48
CA PRO A 231 6.62 1.77 30.51
C PRO A 231 5.78 3.06 30.50
N GLU A 232 6.19 4.09 29.74
CA GLU A 232 5.52 5.38 29.77
C GLU A 232 4.07 5.29 29.28
N ARG A 233 3.15 6.06 29.89
CA ARG A 233 1.74 6.04 29.50
C ARG A 233 1.53 6.57 28.09
N ILE A 234 2.26 7.60 27.70
CA ILE A 234 2.25 8.17 26.34
C ILE A 234 3.60 7.90 25.67
N LEU A 235 3.58 7.12 24.60
CA LEU A 235 4.75 6.87 23.77
C LEU A 235 4.61 7.60 22.44
N ILE A 236 5.65 8.33 22.04
CA ILE A 236 5.72 8.99 20.74
C ILE A 236 6.84 8.34 19.94
N PHE A 237 6.48 7.65 18.86
CA PHE A 237 7.42 6.95 17.99
C PHE A 237 7.67 7.75 16.72
N ASN A 238 8.94 8.00 16.45
CA ASN A 238 9.41 8.64 15.23
C ASN A 238 10.51 7.76 14.62
N GLY A 239 10.34 7.32 13.38
CA GLY A 239 11.33 6.48 12.72
C GLY A 239 10.92 6.15 11.29
N HIS A 240 11.86 5.60 10.53
CA HIS A 240 11.67 5.22 9.13
C HIS A 240 11.92 3.72 8.90
N THR A 241 12.04 2.95 9.99
CA THR A 241 12.34 1.51 9.95
C THR A 241 11.11 0.70 10.33
N GLY A 242 10.91 -0.44 9.66
CA GLY A 242 9.90 -1.44 10.06
C GLY A 242 10.48 -2.69 10.70
N SER A 243 9.82 -3.20 11.73
CA SER A 243 10.31 -4.36 12.50
C SER A 243 9.33 -5.51 12.59
N VAL A 244 8.19 -5.47 11.89
CA VAL A 244 7.17 -6.54 11.90
C VAL A 244 7.81 -7.91 11.63
N ILE A 245 8.63 -8.01 10.58
CA ILE A 245 9.26 -9.27 10.19
C ILE A 245 10.35 -9.71 11.18
N HIS A 246 11.07 -8.75 11.78
CA HIS A 246 12.04 -9.05 12.81
C HIS A 246 11.36 -9.65 14.05
N ILE A 247 10.26 -9.03 14.53
CA ILE A 247 9.51 -9.47 15.71
C ILE A 247 9.01 -10.91 15.56
N ILE A 248 8.56 -11.32 14.37
CA ILE A 248 8.06 -12.69 14.13
C ILE A 248 9.17 -13.70 13.86
N LYS A 249 10.30 -13.30 13.27
CA LYS A 249 11.39 -14.22 12.90
C LYS A 249 12.38 -14.43 14.05
N SER A 250 12.62 -13.43 14.88
CA SER A 250 13.66 -13.51 15.91
C SER A 250 13.35 -14.60 16.93
N ASN A 251 14.34 -15.45 17.21
CA ASN A 251 14.20 -16.51 18.20
C ASN A 251 14.08 -15.97 19.64
N SER A 252 14.63 -14.79 19.90
CA SER A 252 14.60 -14.11 21.20
C SER A 252 13.42 -13.16 21.37
N SER A 253 12.61 -12.94 20.32
CA SER A 253 11.39 -12.14 20.43
C SER A 253 10.37 -12.84 21.31
N ILE A 254 9.97 -12.19 22.40
CA ILE A 254 8.94 -12.69 23.31
C ILE A 254 7.56 -12.78 22.65
N TYR A 255 7.34 -12.02 21.57
CA TYR A 255 6.06 -11.98 20.85
C TYR A 255 5.96 -13.05 19.78
N ARG A 256 7.06 -13.74 19.46
CA ARG A 256 7.08 -14.73 18.38
C ARG A 256 6.05 -15.83 18.59
N LYS A 257 5.98 -16.42 19.79
CA LYS A 257 5.00 -17.49 20.10
C LYS A 257 3.57 -17.03 19.85
N LEU A 258 3.21 -15.86 20.37
CA LEU A 258 1.88 -15.27 20.16
C LEU A 258 1.59 -15.12 18.66
N LEU A 259 2.51 -14.52 17.90
CA LEU A 259 2.29 -14.24 16.49
C LEU A 259 2.25 -15.53 15.64
N THR A 260 3.16 -16.48 15.85
CA THR A 260 3.28 -17.65 14.96
C THR A 260 2.44 -18.85 15.37
N ILE A 261 2.29 -19.11 16.68
CA ILE A 261 1.62 -20.30 17.20
C ILE A 261 0.18 -19.95 17.57
N ASP A 262 0.00 -18.94 18.43
CA ASP A 262 -1.32 -18.66 18.99
C ASP A 262 -2.23 -17.99 17.95
N LEU A 263 -1.66 -17.08 17.13
CA LEU A 263 -2.36 -16.40 16.04
C LEU A 263 -2.15 -17.06 14.66
N GLU A 264 -1.37 -18.13 14.57
CA GLU A 264 -1.13 -18.87 13.31
C GLU A 264 -0.67 -18.00 12.13
N MET A 265 0.10 -16.94 12.42
CA MET A 265 0.63 -16.07 11.36
C MET A 265 1.96 -16.57 10.83
N ASN A 266 2.16 -16.33 9.53
CA ASN A 266 3.43 -16.59 8.87
C ASN A 266 4.19 -15.26 8.71
N ARG A 267 5.52 -15.31 8.79
CA ARG A 267 6.39 -14.18 8.45
C ARG A 267 6.16 -13.65 7.02
N GLU A 268 5.63 -14.48 6.12
CA GLU A 268 5.37 -14.08 4.74
C GLU A 268 4.04 -13.31 4.56
N ASN A 269 3.07 -13.38 5.49
CA ASN A 269 1.76 -12.72 5.33
C ASN A 269 1.48 -11.63 6.38
N ILE A 270 2.11 -11.67 7.56
CA ILE A 270 1.73 -10.81 8.68
C ILE A 270 1.73 -9.32 8.34
N PHE A 271 2.72 -8.83 7.58
CA PHE A 271 2.76 -7.42 7.18
C PHE A 271 1.56 -7.05 6.31
N GLY A 272 1.28 -7.82 5.27
CA GLY A 272 0.16 -7.57 4.37
C GLY A 272 -1.18 -7.70 5.09
N CYS A 273 -1.31 -8.66 6.01
CA CYS A 273 -2.53 -8.84 6.82
C CYS A 273 -2.75 -7.65 7.77
N LEU A 274 -1.71 -7.15 8.44
CA LEU A 274 -1.79 -5.93 9.25
C LEU A 274 -2.15 -4.72 8.39
N TYR A 275 -1.48 -4.54 7.24
CA TYR A 275 -1.75 -3.45 6.31
C TYR A 275 -3.21 -3.46 5.82
N SER A 276 -3.69 -4.60 5.32
CA SER A 276 -5.05 -4.76 4.82
C SER A 276 -6.13 -4.79 5.90
N SER A 277 -5.77 -5.00 7.17
CA SER A 277 -6.69 -4.85 8.29
C SER A 277 -6.86 -3.41 8.77
N LEU A 278 -5.87 -2.55 8.47
CA LEU A 278 -5.81 -1.19 8.98
C LEU A 278 -6.19 -0.15 7.93
N PHE A 279 -5.81 -0.37 6.66
CA PHE A 279 -5.99 0.61 5.58
C PHE A 279 -6.65 0.02 4.34
N THR A 280 -7.50 0.85 3.74
CA THR A 280 -8.06 0.67 2.41
C THR A 280 -8.01 2.01 1.68
N TYR A 281 -8.18 1.99 0.36
CA TYR A 281 -8.25 3.21 -0.44
C TYR A 281 -9.62 3.87 -0.27
N ARG A 282 -9.66 5.20 -0.17
CA ARG A 282 -10.91 5.95 -0.34
C ARG A 282 -11.27 5.95 -1.81
N LEU A 283 -12.47 5.48 -2.15
CA LEU A 283 -12.88 5.36 -3.54
C LEU A 283 -12.76 6.69 -4.30
N SER A 284 -13.15 7.81 -3.69
CA SER A 284 -13.11 9.12 -4.34
C SER A 284 -11.71 9.51 -4.79
N ALA A 285 -10.73 9.44 -3.89
CA ALA A 285 -9.33 9.74 -4.18
C ALA A 285 -8.73 8.70 -5.12
N PHE A 286 -9.16 7.44 -5.01
CA PHE A 286 -8.75 6.37 -5.89
C PHE A 286 -9.15 6.64 -7.34
N ILE A 287 -10.43 6.95 -7.59
CA ILE A 287 -10.95 7.33 -8.92
C ILE A 287 -10.22 8.55 -9.46
N GLU A 288 -10.13 9.62 -8.68
CA GLU A 288 -9.44 10.86 -9.08
C GLU A 288 -8.04 10.55 -9.60
N SER A 289 -7.32 9.65 -8.93
CA SER A 289 -5.95 9.27 -9.31
C SER A 289 -5.85 8.48 -10.61
N PHE A 290 -6.87 7.71 -10.98
CA PHE A 290 -6.92 6.99 -12.25
C PHE A 290 -7.42 7.85 -13.41
N SER A 291 -8.13 8.94 -13.12
CA SER A 291 -8.63 9.93 -14.09
C SER A 291 -7.66 11.07 -14.38
N LEU A 292 -6.48 11.11 -13.75
CA LEU A 292 -5.48 12.15 -13.98
C LEU A 292 -4.95 12.12 -15.43
N ASN A 293 -5.44 13.06 -16.25
CA ASN A 293 -4.87 13.37 -17.55
C ASN A 293 -3.80 14.45 -17.39
N LEU A 294 -2.56 14.03 -17.14
CA LEU A 294 -1.43 14.96 -17.07
C LEU A 294 -0.90 15.25 -18.49
N PRO A 295 -0.72 16.54 -18.87
CA PRO A 295 -0.55 16.96 -20.26
C PRO A 295 0.80 16.62 -20.93
N ASN A 296 1.68 15.80 -20.34
CA ASN A 296 3.12 15.87 -20.67
C ASN A 296 3.86 14.60 -21.09
N ASP A 297 3.24 13.44 -21.36
CA ASP A 297 4.01 12.33 -21.93
C ASP A 297 3.22 11.49 -22.94
N GLN A 298 3.60 11.61 -24.22
CA GLN A 298 3.03 10.85 -25.35
C GLN A 298 3.53 9.39 -25.39
N LEU A 299 4.59 9.05 -24.65
CA LEU A 299 5.27 7.75 -24.76
C LEU A 299 4.80 6.71 -23.71
N GLY A 300 4.00 7.10 -22.72
CA GLY A 300 3.56 6.23 -21.62
C GLY A 300 2.07 5.86 -21.66
N HIS A 301 1.66 5.05 -20.68
CA HIS A 301 0.27 4.63 -20.52
C HIS A 301 -0.39 5.39 -19.37
N SER A 302 -1.70 5.62 -19.46
CA SER A 302 -2.46 6.18 -18.35
C SER A 302 -2.58 5.17 -17.22
N SER A 303 -2.71 5.64 -15.98
CA SER A 303 -2.96 4.77 -14.82
C SER A 303 -4.15 3.84 -15.05
N GLN A 304 -5.20 4.34 -15.71
CA GLN A 304 -6.41 3.59 -16.04
C GLN A 304 -6.14 2.44 -17.03
N GLN A 305 -5.37 2.68 -18.08
CA GLN A 305 -4.98 1.64 -19.04
C GLN A 305 -4.16 0.54 -18.36
N ILE A 306 -3.23 0.94 -17.49
CA ILE A 306 -2.41 0.01 -16.71
C ILE A 306 -3.29 -0.80 -15.76
N LEU A 307 -4.23 -0.16 -15.06
CA LEU A 307 -5.17 -0.84 -14.17
C LEU A 307 -5.94 -1.93 -14.90
N GLN A 308 -6.60 -1.58 -16.01
CA GLN A 308 -7.39 -2.55 -16.79
C GLN A 308 -6.54 -3.72 -17.26
N THR A 309 -5.31 -3.44 -17.70
CA THR A 309 -4.34 -4.45 -18.12
C THR A 309 -3.96 -5.39 -16.97
N LEU A 310 -3.67 -4.84 -15.79
CA LEU A 310 -3.26 -5.63 -14.63
C LEU A 310 -4.42 -6.42 -14.00
N LEU A 311 -5.66 -5.91 -14.05
CA LEU A 311 -6.84 -6.63 -13.60
C LEU A 311 -7.19 -7.82 -14.50
N SER A 312 -6.89 -7.73 -15.79
CA SER A 312 -7.32 -8.71 -16.79
C SER A 312 -6.59 -10.05 -16.69
N PRO A 313 -7.28 -11.19 -16.50
CA PRO A 313 -6.66 -12.50 -16.33
C PRO A 313 -5.95 -12.98 -17.61
N ARG A 314 -6.17 -12.32 -18.76
CA ARG A 314 -5.47 -12.56 -20.02
C ARG A 314 -3.97 -12.26 -19.92
N PHE A 315 -3.54 -11.32 -19.08
CA PHE A 315 -2.13 -10.99 -18.97
C PHE A 315 -1.48 -11.76 -17.82
N PHE A 316 -0.19 -12.04 -17.89
CA PHE A 316 0.61 -12.50 -16.77
C PHE A 316 1.59 -11.38 -16.38
N PRO A 317 1.22 -10.55 -15.38
CA PRO A 317 2.00 -9.36 -15.05
C PRO A 317 3.27 -9.68 -14.25
N ILE A 318 4.41 -9.26 -14.78
CA ILE A 318 5.72 -9.23 -14.11
C ILE A 318 6.01 -7.78 -13.74
N GLY A 319 6.06 -7.47 -12.45
CA GLY A 319 6.40 -6.15 -11.97
C GLY A 319 7.91 -5.96 -11.94
N ILE A 320 8.42 -4.89 -12.54
CA ILE A 320 9.82 -4.46 -12.41
C ILE A 320 9.84 -3.13 -11.65
N GLN A 321 10.53 -3.06 -10.52
CA GLN A 321 10.76 -1.83 -9.76
C GLN A 321 12.24 -1.48 -9.74
N ILE A 322 12.60 -0.40 -10.45
CA ILE A 322 13.96 0.13 -10.55
C ILE A 322 14.06 1.43 -9.73
N ARG A 323 14.92 1.44 -8.71
CA ARG A 323 15.32 2.63 -7.96
C ARG A 323 16.70 3.06 -8.44
N VAL A 324 16.84 4.29 -8.95
CA VAL A 324 18.08 4.75 -9.60
C VAL A 324 19.09 5.41 -8.64
N SER A 325 18.68 5.71 -7.40
CA SER A 325 19.42 6.43 -6.31
C SER A 325 19.26 7.95 -6.34
N ASP A 326 19.28 8.57 -5.15
CA ASP A 326 19.02 10.01 -4.98
C ASP A 326 20.06 10.91 -5.67
N GLU A 327 21.34 10.52 -5.63
CA GLU A 327 22.41 11.28 -6.27
C GLU A 327 22.21 11.42 -7.80
N THR A 328 21.65 10.40 -8.44
CA THR A 328 21.30 10.42 -9.87
C THR A 328 19.98 11.11 -10.18
N MET A 329 19.06 11.22 -9.22
CA MET A 329 17.85 12.03 -9.36
C MET A 329 18.17 13.53 -9.33
N ILE A 330 19.15 13.94 -8.53
CA ILE A 330 19.57 15.34 -8.39
C ILE A 330 20.40 15.80 -9.60
N ARG A 331 21.08 14.87 -10.30
CA ARG A 331 21.92 15.16 -11.47
C ARG A 331 21.19 14.88 -12.79
N THR A 332 20.20 15.70 -13.10
CA THR A 332 19.44 15.67 -14.37
C THR A 332 20.26 16.11 -15.59
N ASP A 333 21.40 16.78 -15.39
CA ASP A 333 22.08 17.56 -16.44
C ASP A 333 22.98 16.74 -17.37
N ARG A 334 23.12 15.43 -17.15
CA ARG A 334 23.83 14.56 -18.08
C ARG A 334 22.82 13.84 -18.97
N VAL A 335 22.78 14.26 -20.24
CA VAL A 335 22.18 13.50 -21.35
C VAL A 335 22.96 12.19 -21.46
N SER A 336 22.59 11.21 -20.66
CA SER A 336 23.07 9.84 -20.81
C SER A 336 22.37 9.24 -22.02
N ASP A 337 23.15 8.69 -22.95
CA ASP A 337 22.65 7.91 -24.09
C ASP A 337 21.63 6.86 -23.60
N GLU A 338 20.48 6.77 -24.27
CA GLU A 338 19.41 5.81 -23.98
C GLU A 338 19.96 4.38 -23.91
N LYS A 339 20.91 4.04 -24.79
CA LYS A 339 21.59 2.74 -24.79
C LYS A 339 22.37 2.51 -23.50
N MET A 340 23.01 3.54 -22.96
CA MET A 340 23.77 3.46 -21.72
C MET A 340 22.85 3.21 -20.52
N ILE A 341 21.66 3.84 -20.49
CA ILE A 341 20.65 3.61 -19.46
C ILE A 341 20.16 2.17 -19.50
N ILE A 342 19.74 1.68 -20.67
CA ILE A 342 19.22 0.32 -20.82
C ILE A 342 20.29 -0.72 -20.48
N ASN A 343 21.52 -0.51 -20.95
CA ASN A 343 22.64 -1.41 -20.62
C ASN A 343 22.90 -1.47 -19.11
N ARG A 344 22.80 -0.35 -18.39
CA ARG A 344 22.96 -0.31 -16.92
C ARG A 344 21.90 -1.13 -16.18
N PHE A 345 20.68 -1.17 -16.69
CA PHE A 345 19.55 -1.90 -16.09
C PHE A 345 19.20 -3.20 -16.82
N HIS A 346 20.07 -3.66 -17.73
CA HIS A 346 19.84 -4.82 -18.59
C HIS A 346 19.45 -6.08 -17.78
N SER A 347 20.08 -6.29 -16.62
CA SER A 347 19.80 -7.46 -15.77
C SER A 347 18.35 -7.54 -15.29
N PHE A 348 17.64 -6.41 -15.12
CA PHE A 348 16.21 -6.42 -14.77
C PHE A 348 15.35 -6.93 -15.93
N PHE A 349 15.62 -6.46 -17.15
CA PHE A 349 14.90 -6.87 -18.35
C PHE A 349 15.23 -8.30 -18.75
N GLN A 350 16.50 -8.69 -18.67
CA GLN A 350 16.92 -10.07 -18.90
C GLN A 350 16.28 -11.03 -17.90
N CYS A 351 16.25 -10.68 -16.61
CA CYS A 351 15.53 -11.46 -15.60
C CYS A 351 14.05 -11.65 -15.97
N SER A 352 13.38 -10.61 -16.47
CA SER A 352 11.98 -10.75 -16.90
C SER A 352 11.83 -11.70 -18.10
N GLN A 353 12.79 -11.71 -19.03
CA GLN A 353 12.81 -12.68 -20.14
C GLN A 353 13.00 -14.10 -19.63
N ASP A 354 13.95 -14.33 -18.72
CA ASP A 354 14.19 -15.64 -18.10
C ASP A 354 12.90 -16.17 -17.44
N LEU A 355 12.16 -15.29 -16.75
CA LEU A 355 10.89 -15.63 -16.11
C LEU A 355 9.79 -15.95 -17.12
N ILE A 356 9.71 -15.21 -18.23
CA ILE A 356 8.77 -15.50 -19.31
C ILE A 356 9.08 -16.88 -19.91
N SER A 357 10.33 -17.15 -20.26
CA SER A 357 10.78 -18.43 -20.80
C SER A 357 10.52 -19.59 -19.83
N THR A 358 10.81 -19.40 -18.53
CA THR A 358 10.57 -20.42 -17.50
C THR A 358 9.08 -20.76 -17.36
N ASN A 359 8.20 -19.77 -17.53
CA ASN A 359 6.75 -19.94 -17.37
C ASN A 359 6.02 -20.20 -18.69
N GLU A 360 6.72 -20.26 -19.83
CA GLU A 360 6.14 -20.36 -21.18
C GLU A 360 5.10 -21.48 -21.30
N ARG A 361 5.42 -22.67 -20.80
CA ARG A 361 4.49 -23.82 -20.84
C ARG A 361 3.19 -23.54 -20.09
N VAL A 362 3.27 -22.90 -18.92
CA VAL A 362 2.10 -22.55 -18.10
C VAL A 362 1.30 -21.47 -18.81
N LEU A 363 1.97 -20.40 -19.27
CA LEU A 363 1.36 -19.28 -19.98
C LEU A 363 0.61 -19.71 -21.24
N ARG A 364 1.20 -20.61 -22.05
CA ARG A 364 0.53 -21.18 -23.22
C ARG A 364 -0.68 -22.02 -22.84
N LYS A 365 -0.57 -22.84 -21.79
CA LYS A 365 -1.67 -23.68 -21.29
C LYS A 365 -2.84 -22.83 -20.76
N THR A 366 -2.55 -21.71 -20.11
CA THR A 366 -3.56 -20.79 -19.54
C THR A 366 -3.96 -19.67 -20.50
N ASN A 367 -3.44 -19.67 -21.73
CA ASN A 367 -3.64 -18.62 -22.73
C ASN A 367 -3.36 -17.21 -22.19
N GLN A 368 -2.31 -17.08 -21.37
CA GLN A 368 -1.89 -15.81 -20.78
C GLN A 368 -0.73 -15.17 -21.53
N LEU A 369 -0.81 -13.85 -21.71
CA LEU A 369 0.20 -13.03 -22.36
C LEU A 369 1.12 -12.41 -21.31
N PRO A 370 2.44 -12.65 -21.34
CA PRO A 370 3.35 -12.01 -20.40
C PRO A 370 3.39 -10.49 -20.67
N ILE A 371 3.30 -9.71 -19.59
CA ILE A 371 3.43 -8.26 -19.63
C ILE A 371 4.30 -7.76 -18.48
N ILE A 372 5.10 -6.74 -18.73
CA ILE A 372 6.00 -6.14 -17.77
C ILE A 372 5.41 -4.80 -17.33
N PHE A 373 5.09 -4.68 -16.04
CA PHE A 373 4.76 -3.40 -15.44
C PHE A 373 6.03 -2.77 -14.85
N LEU A 374 6.51 -1.71 -15.49
CA LEU A 374 7.74 -1.02 -15.10
C LEU A 374 7.43 0.19 -14.22
N LEU A 375 7.98 0.15 -13.01
CA LEU A 375 8.10 1.26 -12.09
C LEU A 375 9.54 1.71 -12.00
N SER A 376 9.79 2.97 -12.32
CA SER A 376 11.06 3.60 -12.00
C SER A 376 10.86 5.02 -11.51
N ASP A 377 11.76 5.46 -10.66
CA ASP A 377 11.86 6.80 -10.14
C ASP A 377 12.67 7.74 -11.06
N ASP A 378 13.29 7.19 -12.12
CA ASP A 378 13.93 7.92 -13.21
C ASP A 378 13.09 7.83 -14.50
N LEU A 379 12.66 8.99 -15.01
CA LEU A 379 11.86 9.09 -16.23
C LEU A 379 12.57 8.50 -17.45
N ARG A 380 13.88 8.67 -17.55
CA ARG A 380 14.66 8.24 -18.72
C ARG A 380 14.71 6.72 -18.82
N VAL A 381 14.73 6.02 -17.68
CA VAL A 381 14.62 4.54 -17.65
C VAL A 381 13.29 4.09 -18.22
N ARG A 382 12.19 4.74 -17.84
CA ARG A 382 10.85 4.43 -18.35
C ARG A 382 10.77 4.70 -19.85
N GLN A 383 11.17 5.89 -20.30
CA GLN A 383 11.12 6.28 -21.70
C GLN A 383 11.96 5.37 -22.59
N ALA A 384 13.20 5.05 -22.18
CA ALA A 384 14.05 4.13 -22.93
C ALA A 384 13.40 2.73 -23.01
N ALA A 385 12.86 2.22 -21.90
CA ALA A 385 12.20 0.91 -21.88
C ALA A 385 10.95 0.87 -22.77
N LEU A 386 10.12 1.93 -22.74
CA LEU A 386 8.93 2.07 -23.58
C LEU A 386 9.29 2.16 -25.07
N LYS A 387 10.34 2.89 -25.44
CA LYS A 387 10.84 2.93 -26.83
C LYS A 387 11.34 1.57 -27.34
N HIS A 388 11.85 0.73 -26.44
CA HIS A 388 12.23 -0.65 -26.77
C HIS A 388 11.05 -1.64 -26.76
N SER A 389 9.89 -1.26 -26.24
CA SER A 389 8.65 -2.05 -26.22
C SER A 389 8.00 -2.14 -27.62
N GLN A 390 7.15 -3.15 -27.84
CA GLN A 390 6.35 -3.29 -29.06
C GLN A 390 4.85 -3.06 -28.86
N LEU A 391 4.37 -2.88 -27.63
CA LEU A 391 2.94 -2.73 -27.43
C LEU A 391 2.44 -1.38 -27.94
N SER A 392 1.65 -1.43 -29.01
CA SER A 392 0.77 -0.33 -29.37
C SER A 392 -0.45 -0.32 -28.45
N LEU A 393 -1.10 0.84 -28.33
CA LEU A 393 -2.34 0.97 -27.55
C LEU A 393 -3.45 0.05 -28.10
N GLU A 394 -3.49 -0.13 -29.41
CA GLU A 394 -4.43 -1.01 -30.10
C GLU A 394 -4.20 -2.48 -29.74
N GLN A 395 -2.96 -2.89 -29.45
CA GLN A 395 -2.65 -4.26 -29.01
C GLN A 395 -3.02 -4.51 -27.55
N LEU A 396 -3.01 -3.48 -26.70
CA LEU A 396 -3.61 -3.58 -25.36
C LEU A 396 -5.12 -3.81 -25.44
N GLN A 397 -5.77 -3.28 -26.48
CA GLN A 397 -7.24 -3.26 -26.62
C GLN A 397 -7.78 -4.39 -27.53
N SER A 398 -7.01 -4.89 -28.50
CA SER A 398 -7.45 -5.88 -29.51
C SER A 398 -6.79 -7.25 -29.30
N SER A 399 -7.59 -8.31 -29.47
CA SER A 399 -7.21 -9.68 -29.10
C SER A 399 -6.70 -10.54 -30.26
N GLU A 400 -7.01 -10.17 -31.51
CA GLU A 400 -7.17 -11.20 -32.54
C GLU A 400 -5.90 -11.56 -33.32
N ASN A 401 -4.82 -10.75 -33.28
CA ASN A 401 -3.67 -10.98 -34.18
C ASN A 401 -2.27 -10.86 -33.53
N TYR A 402 -2.15 -10.87 -32.20
CA TYR A 402 -0.84 -10.75 -31.54
C TYR A 402 -0.25 -12.12 -31.19
N SER A 403 0.91 -12.46 -31.76
CA SER A 403 1.73 -13.61 -31.34
C SER A 403 2.92 -13.12 -30.50
N PRO A 404 2.85 -13.18 -29.15
CA PRO A 404 3.90 -12.69 -28.27
C PRO A 404 5.15 -13.57 -28.29
N TRP A 405 5.05 -14.77 -28.84
CA TRP A 405 6.07 -15.82 -28.74
C TRP A 405 7.15 -15.72 -29.81
N ASN A 406 7.03 -14.77 -30.75
CA ASN A 406 7.92 -14.66 -31.91
C ASN A 406 8.70 -13.34 -31.99
N THR A 407 8.67 -12.53 -30.93
CA THR A 407 9.35 -11.23 -30.90
C THR A 407 10.45 -11.24 -29.84
N SER A 408 11.64 -10.79 -30.21
CA SER A 408 12.77 -10.61 -29.28
C SER A 408 12.59 -9.42 -28.33
N ARG A 409 11.42 -8.77 -28.35
CA ARG A 409 11.13 -7.51 -27.64
C ARG A 409 10.13 -7.74 -26.51
N LEU A 410 10.25 -6.91 -25.47
CA LEU A 410 9.49 -7.05 -24.24
C LEU A 410 8.18 -6.26 -24.29
N ASN A 411 7.11 -6.84 -23.74
CA ASN A 411 5.80 -6.22 -23.60
C ASN A 411 5.76 -5.30 -22.37
N ILE A 412 6.14 -4.04 -22.49
CA ILE A 412 6.30 -3.13 -21.35
C ILE A 412 5.16 -2.11 -21.28
N VAL A 413 4.54 -2.02 -20.10
CA VAL A 413 3.63 -0.94 -19.71
C VAL A 413 4.24 -0.18 -18.53
N ALA A 414 4.14 1.14 -18.57
CA ALA A 414 4.63 2.02 -17.52
C ALA A 414 3.77 3.28 -17.49
N ASN A 415 3.62 3.85 -16.30
CA ASN A 415 2.91 5.10 -16.11
C ASN A 415 3.68 6.23 -16.79
N ALA A 416 2.99 7.02 -17.61
CA ALA A 416 3.53 8.20 -18.28
C ALA A 416 4.15 9.20 -17.28
N ASN A 417 3.65 9.24 -16.06
CA ASN A 417 4.13 10.18 -15.04
C ASN A 417 5.00 9.45 -14.01
N PRO A 418 6.29 9.83 -13.86
CA PRO A 418 7.17 9.21 -12.89
C PRO A 418 6.78 9.59 -11.46
N VAL A 419 6.90 8.64 -10.54
CA VAL A 419 6.77 8.93 -9.10
C VAL A 419 7.97 9.79 -8.71
N LEU A 420 7.68 11.05 -8.37
CA LEU A 420 8.68 11.96 -7.83
C LEU A 420 8.92 11.63 -6.35
N HIS A 421 10.16 11.79 -5.89
CA HIS A 421 10.46 11.64 -4.46
C HIS A 421 9.75 12.75 -3.67
N ILE A 422 8.85 12.37 -2.75
CA ILE A 422 7.98 13.32 -2.02
C ILE A 422 8.75 14.40 -1.25
N SER A 423 9.97 14.09 -0.79
CA SER A 423 10.83 15.03 -0.06
C SER A 423 11.60 16.00 -0.98
N HIS A 424 11.61 15.76 -2.29
CA HIS A 424 12.40 16.52 -3.28
C HIS A 424 11.55 17.21 -4.34
N THR A 425 10.24 17.33 -4.12
CA THR A 425 9.31 17.99 -5.05
C THR A 425 8.41 18.98 -4.34
N ASN A 426 8.15 20.10 -5.01
CA ASN A 426 7.16 21.09 -4.57
C ASN A 426 5.72 20.59 -4.75
N HIS A 427 5.52 19.51 -5.52
CA HIS A 427 4.21 18.88 -5.76
C HIS A 427 3.98 17.64 -4.88
N GLN A 428 4.14 17.80 -3.56
CA GLN A 428 4.08 16.69 -2.60
C GLN A 428 2.77 15.88 -2.66
N LYS A 429 1.62 16.55 -2.89
CA LYS A 429 0.31 15.88 -3.05
C LYS A 429 0.30 14.93 -4.25
N LEU A 430 0.74 15.41 -5.41
CA LEU A 430 0.79 14.61 -6.64
C LEU A 430 1.80 13.46 -6.50
N ALA A 431 2.97 13.73 -5.92
CA ALA A 431 3.97 12.69 -5.66
C ALA A 431 3.45 11.61 -4.70
N PHE A 432 2.72 12.02 -3.65
CA PHE A 432 2.05 11.10 -2.74
C PHE A 432 1.02 10.24 -3.48
N GLN A 433 0.14 10.87 -4.25
CA GLN A 433 -0.89 10.21 -5.04
C GLN A 433 -0.31 9.18 -6.02
N LEU A 434 0.65 9.58 -6.83
CA LEU A 434 1.32 8.69 -7.78
C LEU A 434 2.02 7.54 -7.06
N GLY A 435 2.71 7.80 -5.94
CA GLY A 435 3.37 6.77 -5.16
C GLY A 435 2.41 5.76 -4.52
N ILE A 436 1.22 6.18 -4.10
CA ILE A 436 0.21 5.26 -3.58
C ILE A 436 -0.39 4.41 -4.71
N ILE A 437 -0.69 5.01 -5.86
CA ILE A 437 -1.27 4.28 -7.01
C ILE A 437 -0.25 3.33 -7.66
N ASP A 438 0.97 3.76 -7.91
CA ASP A 438 2.00 2.89 -8.48
C ASP A 438 2.27 1.71 -7.52
N SER A 439 2.28 1.95 -6.20
CA SER A 439 2.37 0.89 -5.20
C SER A 439 1.19 -0.08 -5.29
N PHE A 440 -0.04 0.42 -5.40
CA PHE A 440 -1.25 -0.38 -5.57
C PHE A 440 -1.17 -1.26 -6.82
N LEU A 441 -0.85 -0.67 -7.97
CA LEU A 441 -0.73 -1.38 -9.25
C LEU A 441 0.35 -2.48 -9.16
N PHE A 442 1.46 -2.21 -8.47
CA PHE A 442 2.52 -3.21 -8.28
C PHE A 442 2.07 -4.41 -7.43
N THR A 443 1.07 -4.23 -6.55
CA THR A 443 0.51 -5.35 -5.79
C THR A 443 -0.21 -6.36 -6.68
N LEU A 444 -0.74 -5.93 -7.84
CA LEU A 444 -1.44 -6.80 -8.79
C LEU A 444 -0.53 -7.75 -9.57
N CYS A 445 0.79 -7.49 -9.64
CA CYS A 445 1.74 -8.33 -10.37
C CYS A 445 1.85 -9.75 -9.78
N GLU A 446 2.15 -10.76 -10.59
CA GLU A 446 2.33 -12.16 -10.12
C GLU A 446 3.78 -12.47 -9.74
N GLN A 447 4.72 -11.83 -10.41
CA GLN A 447 6.15 -11.93 -10.14
C GLN A 447 6.73 -10.54 -10.02
N ARG A 448 7.76 -10.36 -9.19
CA ARG A 448 8.30 -9.04 -8.89
C ARG A 448 9.82 -9.05 -8.91
N ILE A 449 10.39 -8.25 -9.78
CA ILE A 449 11.80 -7.94 -9.85
C ILE A 449 11.96 -6.57 -9.21
N ILE A 450 12.72 -6.48 -8.12
CA ILE A 450 12.83 -5.23 -7.35
C ILE A 450 14.29 -4.85 -7.19
N SER A 451 14.54 -3.55 -7.06
CA SER A 451 15.86 -3.09 -6.64
C SER A 451 16.09 -3.55 -5.20
N SER A 452 17.18 -4.28 -4.99
CA SER A 452 17.53 -4.94 -3.71
C SER A 452 17.34 -4.00 -2.52
N LYS A 453 17.88 -2.78 -2.57
CA LYS A 453 17.81 -1.80 -1.47
C LYS A 453 16.54 -0.93 -1.43
N SER A 454 15.58 -1.15 -2.33
CA SER A 454 14.40 -0.28 -2.42
C SER A 454 13.34 -0.64 -1.38
N GLY A 455 13.16 0.23 -0.38
CA GLY A 455 12.05 0.14 0.57
C GLY A 455 10.68 0.17 -0.13
N TYR A 456 10.56 0.94 -1.21
CA TYR A 456 9.33 1.07 -2.00
C TYR A 456 8.94 -0.22 -2.71
N GLY A 457 9.87 -0.85 -3.45
CA GLY A 457 9.61 -2.12 -4.13
C GLY A 457 9.24 -3.22 -3.14
N ARG A 458 9.94 -3.28 -2.00
CA ARG A 458 9.63 -4.22 -0.92
C ARG A 458 8.24 -3.98 -0.36
N PHE A 459 7.93 -2.77 0.10
CA PHE A 459 6.63 -2.42 0.66
C PHE A 459 5.48 -2.94 -0.21
N SER A 460 5.50 -2.66 -1.52
CA SER A 460 4.45 -3.11 -2.45
C SER A 460 4.37 -4.63 -2.56
N VAL A 461 5.49 -5.36 -2.49
CA VAL A 461 5.49 -6.83 -2.45
C VAL A 461 4.84 -7.33 -1.17
N PHE A 462 5.23 -6.82 0.01
CA PHE A 462 4.65 -7.26 1.29
C PHE A 462 3.17 -6.91 1.39
N ALA A 463 2.77 -5.74 0.89
CA ALA A 463 1.38 -5.32 0.84
C ALA A 463 0.54 -6.21 -0.09
N SER A 464 1.14 -6.90 -1.06
CA SER A 464 0.41 -7.72 -2.03
C SER A 464 -0.16 -9.03 -1.50
N LEU A 465 0.35 -9.52 -0.36
CA LEU A 465 0.08 -10.87 0.14
C LEU A 465 0.45 -12.02 -0.82
N LYS A 466 1.14 -11.74 -1.93
CA LYS A 466 1.66 -12.75 -2.86
C LYS A 466 3.08 -13.13 -2.46
N GLN A 467 3.21 -14.27 -1.77
CA GLN A 467 4.36 -14.66 -0.96
C GLN A 467 5.57 -15.23 -1.74
N ARG A 468 5.52 -15.29 -3.07
CA ARG A 468 6.51 -15.98 -3.90
C ARG A 468 6.97 -15.12 -5.08
N ASN A 469 8.06 -15.54 -5.71
CA ASN A 469 8.57 -14.97 -6.96
C ASN A 469 9.08 -13.53 -6.85
N ILE A 470 9.94 -13.28 -5.86
CA ILE A 470 10.59 -11.99 -5.63
C ILE A 470 12.06 -12.10 -6.01
N TYR A 471 12.52 -11.22 -6.89
CA TYR A 471 13.87 -11.24 -7.45
C TYR A 471 14.56 -9.89 -7.16
N PRO A 472 15.29 -9.77 -6.04
CA PRO A 472 16.00 -8.55 -5.68
C PRO A 472 17.29 -8.43 -6.50
N LEU A 473 17.43 -7.36 -7.28
CA LEU A 473 18.59 -7.13 -8.14
C LEU A 473 19.37 -5.88 -7.72
N VAL A 474 20.66 -5.85 -8.04
CA VAL A 474 21.52 -4.66 -7.89
C VAL A 474 21.77 -4.09 -9.29
N PRO A 475 21.44 -2.82 -9.56
CA PRO A 475 21.76 -2.18 -10.83
C PRO A 475 23.23 -2.34 -11.23
N GLY A 476 23.50 -2.61 -12.51
CA GLY A 476 24.86 -2.79 -13.05
C GLY A 476 25.54 -4.12 -12.71
N LYS A 477 24.95 -5.00 -11.89
CA LYS A 477 25.45 -6.37 -11.70
C LYS A 477 24.78 -7.32 -12.68
N GLN A 478 25.56 -8.20 -13.30
CA GLN A 478 25.03 -9.33 -14.06
C GLN A 478 24.29 -10.27 -13.11
N TYR A 479 23.13 -10.75 -13.55
CA TYR A 479 22.25 -11.59 -12.74
C TYR A 479 21.44 -12.51 -13.63
N PHE A 480 21.21 -13.74 -13.18
CA PHE A 480 20.35 -14.73 -13.83
C PHE A 480 19.24 -15.08 -12.85
N CYS A 481 17.98 -15.01 -13.29
CA CYS A 481 16.84 -15.19 -12.38
C CYS A 481 16.50 -16.65 -12.06
N HIS A 482 17.20 -17.60 -12.69
CA HIS A 482 17.06 -19.02 -12.37
C HIS A 482 17.50 -19.32 -10.92
N ASN A 483 16.54 -19.86 -10.13
CA ASN A 483 16.70 -20.34 -8.75
C ASN A 483 17.00 -19.31 -7.66
N GLN A 484 16.86 -18.01 -7.93
CA GLN A 484 17.24 -16.95 -6.99
C GLN A 484 16.05 -16.15 -6.43
N SER A 485 14.84 -16.72 -6.48
CA SER A 485 13.70 -16.10 -5.80
C SER A 485 13.95 -16.10 -4.29
N VAL A 486 13.82 -14.94 -3.65
CA VAL A 486 13.90 -14.83 -2.19
C VAL A 486 12.50 -14.91 -1.59
N SER A 487 12.41 -15.41 -0.35
CA SER A 487 11.17 -15.26 0.43
C SER A 487 11.02 -13.80 0.88
N LEU A 488 9.79 -13.37 1.20
CA LEU A 488 9.54 -12.05 1.79
C LEU A 488 10.38 -11.87 3.05
N ALA A 489 10.47 -12.89 3.90
CA ALA A 489 11.26 -12.79 5.12
C ALA A 489 12.76 -12.60 4.88
N ALA A 490 13.32 -13.12 3.78
CA ALA A 490 14.69 -12.85 3.39
C ALA A 490 14.85 -11.41 2.86
N ALA A 491 13.87 -10.91 2.11
CA ALA A 491 13.84 -9.52 1.63
C ALA A 491 13.58 -8.47 2.75
N ALA A 492 13.21 -8.90 3.97
CA ALA A 492 12.90 -7.99 5.07
C ALA A 492 14.12 -7.44 5.83
N TYR A 493 15.27 -8.09 5.75
CA TYR A 493 16.42 -7.79 6.63
C TYR A 493 17.12 -6.46 6.35
N GLU A 494 16.93 -5.87 5.17
CA GLU A 494 17.61 -4.62 4.79
C GLU A 494 16.58 -3.47 4.64
N TRP A 495 15.54 -3.45 5.47
CA TRP A 495 14.49 -2.42 5.44
C TRP A 495 15.06 -1.07 5.89
N SER A 496 15.72 -0.42 4.95
CA SER A 496 16.49 0.78 5.14
C SER A 496 16.31 1.64 3.90
N GLY A 497 15.24 2.43 3.87
CA GLY A 497 15.09 3.52 2.92
C GLY A 497 16.11 4.61 3.24
N ILE A 498 17.30 4.47 2.68
CA ILE A 498 18.07 5.62 2.22
C ILE A 498 17.86 5.62 0.71
#